data_AF-A0A9X4XCD2-F1
#
_entry.id   AF-A0A9X4XCD2-F1
#
_cell.length_a   1.000
_cell.length_b   1.000
_cell.length_c   1.000
_cell.angle_alpha   90.00
_cell.angle_beta   90.00
_cell.angle_gamma   90.00
#
_symmetry.space_group_name_H-M   'P 1'
#
loop_
_entity.id
_entity.type
_entity.pdbx_description
1 polymer ?
#
loop_
_entity_poly.entity_id
_entity_poly.type
_entity_poly.pdbx_seq_one_letter_code
_entity_poly.pdbx_strand_id
1 'polypeptide(L)' 'MWIRTQDQKKIINIVELQIKPSYKIRYPKYSIIGTCGKVPMYKVKLASYNTIEETLIVLNDIQYHINSNQNTVYQMK' A
#
# COMPACT_ATOMS: atom_id res chain seq x y z
N MET A 1 -4.48 -6.02 8.65
CA MET A 1 -5.41 -6.28 7.52
C MET A 1 -4.66 -7.02 6.42
N TRP A 2 -5.29 -7.97 5.74
CA TRP A 2 -4.67 -8.67 4.60
C TRP A 2 -4.87 -7.88 3.31
N ILE A 3 -3.79 -7.50 2.64
CA ILE A 3 -3.81 -6.76 1.37
C ILE A 3 -3.25 -7.64 0.26
N ARG A 4 -3.93 -7.69 -0.88
CA ARG A 4 -3.39 -8.25 -2.11
C ARG A 4 -2.68 -7.13 -2.91
N THR A 5 -1.36 -7.23 -3.04
CA THR A 5 -0.53 -6.24 -3.74
C THR A 5 -0.86 -6.16 -5.23
N GLN A 6 -0.72 -4.98 -5.84
CA GLN A 6 -0.90 -4.75 -7.28
C GLN A 6 0.07 -5.58 -8.13
N ASP A 7 1.37 -5.54 -7.80
CA ASP A 7 2.42 -6.15 -8.63
C ASP A 7 2.75 -7.61 -8.27
N GLN A 8 2.71 -7.97 -6.97
CA GLN A 8 3.27 -9.25 -6.51
C GLN A 8 2.24 -10.38 -6.39
N LYS A 9 0.93 -10.11 -6.60
CA LYS A 9 -0.20 -11.04 -6.37
C LYS A 9 -0.17 -11.75 -5.00
N LYS A 10 0.62 -11.25 -4.04
CA LYS A 10 0.78 -11.81 -2.70
C LYS A 10 -0.22 -11.18 -1.76
N ILE A 11 -0.77 -12.00 -0.87
CA ILE A 11 -1.60 -11.56 0.24
C ILE A 11 -0.68 -11.38 1.45
N ILE A 12 -0.65 -10.18 2.00
CA ILE A 12 0.27 -9.78 3.06
C ILE A 12 -0.49 -9.08 4.17
N ASN A 13 -0.14 -9.39 5.42
CA ASN A 13 -0.73 -8.70 6.56
C ASN A 13 0.02 -7.40 6.82
N ILE A 14 -0.71 -6.30 6.79
CA ILE A 14 -0.18 -4.95 6.89
C ILE A 14 -0.53 -4.37 8.25
N VAL A 15 0.49 -3.77 8.87
CA VAL A 15 0.41 -3.10 10.17
C VAL A 15 0.48 -1.59 10.02
N GLU A 16 1.23 -1.10 9.03
CA GLU A 16 1.42 0.33 8.78
C GLU A 16 1.50 0.61 7.28
N LEU A 17 1.07 1.80 6.86
CA LEU A 17 1.10 2.28 5.49
C LEU A 17 1.81 3.63 5.40
N GLN A 18 2.65 3.80 4.39
CA GLN A 18 3.40 5.04 4.14
C GLN A 18 3.39 5.36 2.65
N ILE A 19 3.30 6.64 2.29
CA ILE A 19 3.58 7.09 0.92
C ILE A 19 5.07 7.40 0.81
N LYS A 20 5.72 6.82 -0.19
CA LYS A 20 7.12 7.11 -0.50
C LYS A 20 7.22 7.69 -1.91
N PRO A 21 7.66 8.94 -2.08
CA PRO A 21 8.00 9.46 -3.38
C PRO A 21 9.27 8.77 -3.90
N SER A 22 9.28 8.41 -5.18
CA SER A 22 10.41 7.90 -5.92
C SER A 22 10.60 8.80 -7.14
N TYR A 23 11.68 9.57 -7.14
CA TYR A 23 12.06 10.39 -8.28
C TYR A 23 12.97 9.55 -9.18
N LYS A 24 12.38 8.73 -10.06
CA LYS A 24 13.15 8.23 -11.21
C LYS A 24 13.22 9.36 -12.23
N ILE A 25 14.41 9.60 -12.76
CA ILE A 25 14.93 10.70 -13.61
C ILE A 25 14.00 11.23 -14.73
N ARG A 26 12.84 10.62 -15.01
CA ARG A 26 11.87 11.11 -16.02
C ARG A 26 10.46 11.40 -15.53
N TYR A 27 9.99 10.84 -14.41
CA TYR A 27 8.61 11.04 -13.95
C TYR A 27 8.48 10.89 -12.43
N PRO A 28 7.71 11.76 -11.75
CA PRO A 28 7.37 11.55 -10.35
C PRO A 28 6.58 10.23 -10.23
N LYS A 29 7.00 9.37 -9.32
CA LYS A 29 6.24 8.20 -8.91
C LYS A 29 6.03 8.23 -7.42
N TYR A 30 4.83 7.90 -7.00
CA TYR A 30 4.45 7.81 -5.59
C TYR A 30 4.08 6.36 -5.31
N SER A 31 4.76 5.74 -4.35
CA SER A 31 4.53 4.35 -4.00
C SER A 31 3.84 4.26 -2.64
N ILE A 32 2.83 3.41 -2.54
CA ILE A 32 2.28 3.02 -1.25
C ILE A 32 3.13 1.87 -0.74
N ILE A 33 3.78 2.07 0.41
CA ILE A 33 4.63 1.10 1.09
C ILE A 33 3.90 0.60 2.32
N GLY A 34 3.82 -0.71 2.44
CA GLY A 34 3.28 -1.40 3.60
C GLY A 34 4.39 -1.95 4.49
N THR A 35 4.25 -1.83 5.80
CA THR A 35 5.08 -2.55 6.76
C THR A 35 4.38 -3.85 7.16
N CYS A 36 5.08 -4.97 7.01
CA CYS A 36 4.59 -6.33 7.26
C CYS A 36 5.45 -7.06 8.30
N GLY A 37 4.81 -7.99 9.02
CA GLY A 37 5.46 -8.91 9.98
C GLY A 37 5.45 -8.42 11.42
N LYS A 38 5.64 -9.36 12.36
CA LYS A 38 5.79 -9.04 13.80
C LYS A 38 7.24 -8.64 14.13
N VAL A 39 8.25 -9.42 13.73
CA VAL A 39 9.70 -9.09 13.72
C VAL A 39 10.40 -10.16 12.84
N PRO A 40 11.36 -9.82 11.95
CA PRO A 40 11.72 -8.48 11.53
C PRO A 40 10.62 -7.86 10.66
N MET A 41 10.31 -6.59 10.93
CA MET A 41 9.41 -5.82 10.07
C MET A 41 10.09 -5.61 8.72
N TYR A 42 9.41 -6.00 7.65
CA TYR A 42 9.88 -5.74 6.29
C TYR A 42 8.90 -4.81 5.57
N LYS A 43 9.46 -3.92 4.75
CA LYS A 43 8.69 -3.00 3.92
C LYS A 43 8.45 -3.62 2.56
N VAL A 44 7.22 -3.55 2.07
CA VAL A 44 6.83 -4.05 0.75
C VAL A 44 6.07 -2.97 -0.01
N LYS A 45 6.35 -2.86 -1.30
CA LYS A 45 5.61 -1.97 -2.19
C LYS A 45 4.26 -2.60 -2.52
N LEU A 46 3.19 -1.87 -2.24
CA LEU A 46 1.81 -2.31 -2.51
C LEU A 46 1.34 -1.89 -3.91
N ALA A 47 1.54 -0.60 -4.22
CA ALA A 47 1.10 0.03 -5.46
C ALA A 47 2.01 1.22 -5.80
N SER A 48 1.95 1.68 -7.04
CA SER A 48 2.60 2.94 -7.45
C SER A 48 1.77 3.71 -8.47
N TYR A 49 1.69 5.03 -8.26
CA TYR A 49 0.93 5.96 -9.09
C TYR A 49 1.83 7.10 -9.58
N ASN A 50 1.36 7.85 -10.56
CA ASN A 50 2.11 8.95 -11.16
C ASN A 50 1.82 10.29 -10.45
N THR A 51 0.65 10.41 -9.79
CA THR A 51 0.30 11.60 -9.01
C THR A 51 0.17 11.29 -7.52
N ILE A 52 0.40 12.30 -6.70
CA ILE A 52 0.20 12.20 -5.25
C ILE A 52 -1.29 12.07 -4.91
N GLU A 53 -2.15 12.73 -5.68
CA GLU A 53 -3.62 12.70 -5.50
C GLU A 53 -4.18 11.30 -5.69
N GLU A 54 -3.80 10.60 -6.78
CA GLU A 54 -4.16 9.20 -6.99
C GLU A 54 -3.71 8.32 -5.83
N THR A 55 -2.49 8.56 -5.34
CA THR A 55 -1.91 7.80 -4.23
C THR A 55 -2.67 8.02 -2.93
N LEU A 56 -3.09 9.25 -2.64
CA LEU A 56 -3.84 9.61 -1.45
C LEU A 56 -5.26 9.04 -1.47
N ILE A 57 -5.94 9.04 -2.62
CA ILE A 57 -7.26 8.43 -2.78
C ILE A 57 -7.20 6.96 -2.42
N VAL A 58 -6.22 6.24 -2.98
CA VAL A 58 -6.06 4.80 -2.71
C VAL A 58 -5.63 4.56 -1.27
N LEU A 59 -4.73 5.38 -0.72
CA LEU A 59 -4.34 5.25 0.70
C LEU A 59 -5.53 5.40 1.64
N ASN A 60 -6.38 6.42 1.42
CA ASN A 60 -7.57 6.65 2.23
C ASN A 60 -8.56 5.49 2.13
N ASP A 61 -8.75 4.92 0.93
CA ASP A 61 -9.60 3.75 0.73
C ASP A 61 -9.07 2.54 1.52
N ILE A 62 -7.77 2.27 1.47
CA ILE A 62 -7.15 1.19 2.28
C ILE A 62 -7.35 1.47 3.78
N GLN A 63 -7.09 2.69 4.23
CA GLN A 63 -7.21 3.06 5.65
C GLN A 63 -8.65 2.93 6.16
N TYR A 64 -9.63 3.31 5.34
CA TYR A 64 -11.05 3.10 5.64
C TYR A 64 -11.35 1.62 5.87
N HIS A 65 -10.84 0.74 5.00
CA HIS A 65 -11.00 -0.71 5.14
C HIS A 65 -10.25 -1.31 6.35
N ILE A 66 -9.08 -0.74 6.73
CA ILE A 66 -8.39 -1.14 7.96
C ILE A 66 -9.25 -0.82 9.19
N ASN A 67 -9.80 0.39 9.23
CA ASN A 67 -10.55 0.88 10.38
C ASN A 67 -11.94 0.26 10.49
N SER A 68 -12.52 -0.22 9.39
CA SER A 68 -13.84 -0.85 9.38
C SER A 68 -13.87 -2.25 10.02
N ASN A 69 -12.73 -2.78 10.49
CA ASN A 69 -12.59 -4.10 11.14
C ASN A 69 -13.21 -5.27 10.36
N GLN A 70 -13.42 -5.10 9.06
CA GLN A 70 -13.82 -6.19 8.21
C GLN A 70 -12.61 -7.10 8.04
N ASN A 71 -12.73 -8.37 8.46
CA ASN A 71 -11.73 -9.42 8.23
C ASN A 71 -11.65 -9.81 6.73
N THR A 72 -11.80 -8.85 5.83
CA THR A 72 -11.79 -9.01 4.38
C THR A 72 -10.39 -8.75 3.83
N VAL A 73 -10.04 -9.49 2.78
CA VAL A 73 -8.82 -9.24 2.01
C VAL A 73 -9.08 -8.02 1.12
N TYR A 74 -8.38 -6.92 1.35
CA TYR A 74 -8.44 -5.76 0.47
C TYR A 74 -7.68 -6.06 -0.82
N GLN A 75 -8.37 -5.99 -1.96
CA GLN A 75 -7.77 -6.21 -3.27
C GLN A 75 -7.60 -4.87 -4.00
N MET A 76 -6.33 -4.49 -4.21
CA MET A 76 -5.99 -3.36 -5.07
C MET A 76 -6.38 -3.70 -6.51
N LYS A 77 -7.13 -2.79 -7.15
CA LYS A 77 -7.47 -2.86 -8.58
C LYS A 77 -6.45 -2.11 -9.42
#